data_AF-S2D8B7-F1
#
_entry.id   AF-S2D8B7-F1
#
_cell.length_a   1.000
_cell.length_b   1.000
_cell.length_c   1.000
_cell.angle_alpha   90.00
_cell.angle_beta   90.00
_cell.angle_gamma   90.00
#
_symmetry.space_group_name_H-M   'P 1'
#
loop_
_entity.id
_entity.type
_entity.pdbx_description
1 polymer ?
#
loop_
_entity_poly.entity_id
_entity_poly.type
_entity_poly.pdbx_seq_one_letter_code
_entity_poly.pdbx_strand_id
1 'polypeptide(L)'
;MNPQRQEDTIDRLIKVADNLEPEIKSFFISYPHFLEYFENLPDKEIKIENLIIGISFTYSWMPTILKNINIQNKSEILRIFK
;
A
#
# COMPACT_ATOMS: atom_id res chain seq x y z
N MET A 1 18.35 -10.71 -5.46
CA MET A 1 18.74 -9.29 -5.56
C MET A 1 19.69 -9.00 -4.40
N ASN A 2 20.79 -8.26 -4.59
CA ASN A 2 21.80 -8.03 -3.55
C ASN A 2 21.26 -7.09 -2.45
N PRO A 3 21.22 -7.50 -1.16
CA PRO A 3 20.70 -6.68 -0.05
C PRO A 3 21.33 -5.29 0.05
N GLN A 4 22.64 -5.19 -0.19
CA GLN A 4 23.38 -3.93 -0.12
C GLN A 4 22.85 -2.89 -1.13
N ARG A 5 22.43 -3.37 -2.31
CA ARG A 5 21.91 -2.52 -3.39
C ARG A 5 20.50 -1.97 -3.08
N GLN A 6 19.74 -2.66 -2.22
CA GLN A 6 18.43 -2.18 -1.77
C GLN A 6 18.59 -1.03 -0.77
N GLU A 7 19.51 -1.19 0.17
CA GLU A 7 19.85 -0.17 1.19
C GLU A 7 20.28 1.14 0.50
N ASP A 8 21.19 1.06 -0.48
CA ASP A 8 21.65 2.21 -1.28
C ASP A 8 20.52 2.92 -2.06
N THR A 9 19.46 2.19 -2.43
CA THR A 9 18.34 2.75 -3.20
C THR A 9 17.37 3.50 -2.28
N ILE A 10 17.09 2.96 -1.10
CA ILE A 10 16.23 3.61 -0.10
C ILE A 10 16.87 4.90 0.39
N ASP A 11 18.17 4.90 0.67
CA ASP A 11 18.88 6.09 1.12
C ASP A 11 18.85 7.23 0.10
N ARG A 12 18.92 6.90 -1.19
CA ARG A 12 18.78 7.89 -2.27
C ARG A 12 17.37 8.47 -2.33
N LEU A 13 16.34 7.66 -2.10
CA LEU A 13 14.96 8.12 -2.06
C LEU A 13 14.72 9.08 -0.89
N ILE A 14 15.23 8.73 0.30
CA ILE A 14 15.13 9.57 1.50
C ILE A 14 15.81 10.93 1.26
N LYS A 15 17.03 10.94 0.72
CA LYS A 15 17.75 12.20 0.40
C LYS A 15 17.01 13.09 -0.59
N VAL A 16 16.26 12.52 -1.53
CA VAL A 16 15.45 13.30 -2.48
C VAL A 16 14.21 13.85 -1.77
N ALA A 17 13.59 13.05 -0.90
CA ALA A 17 12.39 13.42 -0.15
C ALA A 17 12.65 14.47 0.94
N ASP A 18 13.79 14.44 1.60
CA ASP A 18 14.17 15.40 2.65
C ASP A 18 14.30 16.85 2.15
N ASN A 19 14.41 17.05 0.82
CA ASN A 19 14.40 18.38 0.20
C ASN A 19 12.97 18.93 -0.05
N LEU A 20 11.94 18.15 0.26
CA LEU A 20 10.54 18.55 0.11
C LEU A 20 10.02 18.93 1.49
N GLU A 21 9.53 20.15 1.66
CA GLU A 21 8.91 20.54 2.93
C GLU A 21 7.73 19.60 3.24
N PRO A 22 7.67 19.00 4.44
CA PRO A 22 6.61 18.08 4.81
C PRO A 22 5.34 18.86 5.17
N GLU A 23 4.83 19.66 4.26
CA GLU A 23 3.54 20.31 4.43
C GLU A 23 2.43 19.35 4.02
N ILE A 24 1.81 18.80 5.08
CA ILE A 24 0.38 18.52 5.24
C ILE A 24 -0.31 18.21 3.91
N LYS A 25 -0.52 16.89 3.70
CA LYS A 25 -1.43 16.21 2.76
C LYS A 25 -0.78 15.25 1.75
N SER A 26 0.33 14.59 2.11
CA SER A 26 0.80 13.38 1.39
C SER A 26 -0.35 12.39 1.09
N PHE A 27 -1.33 12.28 1.99
CA PHE A 27 -2.56 11.53 1.77
C PHE A 27 -3.41 12.04 0.58
N PHE A 28 -3.63 13.35 0.44
CA PHE A 28 -4.44 13.88 -0.67
C PHE A 28 -3.74 13.76 -2.01
N ILE A 29 -2.40 13.72 -2.03
CA ILE A 29 -1.62 13.48 -3.25
C ILE A 29 -1.65 11.99 -3.60
N SER A 30 -1.45 11.11 -2.63
CA SER A 30 -1.38 9.66 -2.87
C SER A 30 -2.75 9.03 -3.12
N TYR A 31 -3.83 9.55 -2.54
CA TYR A 31 -5.16 8.96 -2.66
C TYR A 31 -5.69 8.84 -4.11
N PRO A 32 -5.60 9.87 -4.97
CA PRO A 32 -5.94 9.74 -6.39
C PRO A 32 -5.13 8.66 -7.12
N HIS A 33 -3.82 8.57 -6.85
CA HIS A 33 -2.97 7.53 -7.44
C HIS A 33 -3.36 6.12 -6.99
N PHE A 34 -3.80 5.97 -5.73
CA PHE A 34 -4.36 4.70 -5.27
C PHE A 34 -5.63 4.34 -6.04
N LEU A 35 -6.60 5.26 -6.15
CA LEU A 35 -7.83 5.02 -6.90
C LEU A 35 -7.54 4.62 -8.35
N GLU A 36 -6.68 5.37 -9.03
CA GLU A 36 -6.28 5.09 -10.42
C GLU A 36 -5.60 3.72 -10.56
N TYR A 37 -4.75 3.33 -9.60
CA TYR A 37 -4.14 2.00 -9.60
C TYR A 37 -5.19 0.87 -9.51
N PHE A 38 -6.15 1.01 -8.59
CA PHE A 38 -7.21 0.01 -8.42
C PHE A 38 -8.18 -0.02 -9.61
N GLU A 39 -8.48 1.13 -10.20
CA GLU A 39 -9.26 1.23 -11.43
C GLU A 39 -8.55 0.53 -12.60
N ASN A 40 -7.22 0.63 -12.72
CA ASN A 40 -6.48 0.08 -13.85
C ASN A 40 -5.93 -1.33 -13.63
N LEU A 41 -6.46 -2.09 -12.65
CA LEU A 41 -6.05 -3.47 -12.46
C LEU A 41 -6.29 -4.30 -13.74
N PRO A 42 -5.29 -5.06 -14.24
CA PRO A 42 -5.33 -5.72 -15.54
C PRO A 42 -6.58 -6.58 -15.77
N ASP A 43 -7.06 -7.24 -14.72
CA ASP A 43 -8.20 -8.15 -14.76
C ASP A 43 -9.45 -7.59 -14.04
N LYS A 44 -9.39 -6.33 -13.56
CA LYS A 44 -10.34 -5.72 -12.60
C LYS A 44 -10.62 -6.57 -11.34
N GLU A 45 -9.82 -7.62 -11.12
CA GLU A 45 -9.96 -8.52 -9.98
C GLU A 45 -9.05 -8.06 -8.85
N ILE A 46 -9.66 -7.76 -7.70
CA ILE A 46 -8.93 -7.49 -6.46
C ILE A 46 -8.40 -8.82 -5.92
N LYS A 47 -7.08 -8.90 -5.75
CA LYS A 47 -6.42 -10.06 -5.12
C LYS A 47 -6.17 -9.77 -3.65
N ILE A 48 -5.86 -10.82 -2.89
CA ILE A 48 -5.62 -10.70 -1.45
C ILE A 48 -4.42 -9.79 -1.16
N GLU A 49 -3.42 -9.78 -2.05
CA GLU A 49 -2.25 -8.91 -1.98
C GLU A 49 -2.66 -7.44 -2.06
N ASN A 50 -3.59 -7.10 -2.95
CA ASN A 50 -4.13 -5.74 -3.06
C ASN A 50 -4.83 -5.30 -1.76
N LEU A 51 -5.57 -6.21 -1.11
CA LEU A 51 -6.21 -5.96 0.18
C LEU A 51 -5.17 -5.74 1.30
N ILE A 52 -4.16 -6.61 1.38
CA ILE A 52 -3.09 -6.51 2.39
C ILE A 52 -2.34 -5.19 2.22
N ILE A 53 -1.98 -4.83 0.98
CA ILE A 53 -1.30 -3.58 0.64
C ILE A 53 -2.18 -2.38 1.00
N GLY A 54 -3.46 -2.38 0.63
CA GLY A 54 -4.40 -1.30 0.92
C GLY A 54 -4.61 -1.07 2.43
N ILE A 55 -4.80 -2.14 3.20
CA ILE A 55 -4.89 -2.06 4.67
C ILE A 55 -3.58 -1.53 5.25
N SER A 56 -2.44 -2.03 4.77
CA SER A 56 -1.13 -1.61 5.23
C SER A 56 -0.83 -0.16 4.88
N PHE A 57 -1.38 0.43 3.81
CA PHE A 57 -1.21 1.85 3.52
C PHE A 57 -2.16 2.74 4.34
N THR A 58 -3.41 2.32 4.53
CA THR A 58 -4.43 3.14 5.21
C THR A 58 -4.28 3.13 6.73
N TYR A 59 -3.84 1.99 7.27
CA TYR A 59 -3.83 1.70 8.70
C TYR A 59 -2.48 1.17 9.17
N SER A 60 -1.36 1.48 8.50
CA SER A 60 -0.01 1.05 8.91
C SER A 60 0.31 1.44 10.35
N TRP A 61 -0.23 2.58 10.78
CA TRP A 61 -0.08 3.10 12.14
C TRP A 61 -0.91 2.32 13.18
N MET A 62 -1.84 1.47 12.76
CA MET A 62 -2.76 0.71 13.63
C MET A 62 -2.51 -0.81 13.51
N PRO A 63 -1.60 -1.37 14.33
CA PRO A 63 -1.13 -2.76 14.21
C PRO A 63 -2.19 -3.83 14.50
N THR A 64 -3.37 -3.44 14.99
CA THR A 64 -4.47 -4.35 15.37
C THR A 64 -5.38 -4.70 14.20
N ILE A 65 -5.45 -3.90 13.14
CA ILE A 65 -6.44 -4.13 12.09
C ILE A 65 -6.15 -5.42 11.30
N LEU A 66 -4.88 -5.69 11.01
CA LEU A 66 -4.46 -6.95 10.38
C LEU A 66 -4.57 -8.15 11.32
N LYS A 67 -4.57 -7.94 12.65
CA LYS A 67 -4.79 -9.01 13.64
C LYS A 67 -6.26 -9.43 13.70
N ASN A 68 -7.17 -8.48 13.49
CA ASN A 68 -8.62 -8.70 13.59
C ASN A 68 -9.25 -9.17 12.28
N ILE A 69 -8.57 -8.99 11.15
CA ILE A 69 -9.01 -9.49 9.85
C ILE A 69 -8.43 -10.90 9.66
N ASN A 70 -9.29 -11.91 9.74
CA ASN A 70 -8.90 -13.29 9.46
C ASN A 70 -8.70 -13.54 7.96
N ILE A 71 -7.52 -13.19 7.43
CA ILE A 71 -7.15 -13.36 6.02
C ILE A 71 -7.01 -14.83 5.57
N GLN A 72 -7.23 -15.82 6.45
CA GLN A 72 -7.18 -17.24 6.07
C GLN A 72 -8.35 -17.61 5.14
N ASN A 73 -9.51 -16.96 5.27
CA ASN A 73 -10.65 -17.20 4.39
C ASN A 73 -10.67 -16.25 3.20
N LYS A 74 -9.59 -16.30 2.41
CA LYS A 74 -9.37 -15.41 1.25
C LYS A 74 -10.56 -15.40 0.30
N SER A 75 -11.11 -16.57 0.00
CA SER A 75 -12.21 -16.73 -0.96
C SER A 75 -13.49 -16.03 -0.55
N GLU A 76 -13.86 -16.07 0.74
CA GLU A 76 -15.04 -15.34 1.23
C GLU A 76 -14.81 -13.84 1.27
N ILE A 77 -13.61 -13.40 1.67
CA ILE A 77 -13.25 -11.98 1.72
C ILE A 77 -13.29 -11.36 0.33
N LEU A 78 -12.72 -12.04 -0.67
CA LEU A 78 -12.69 -11.54 -2.04
C LEU A 78 -14.08 -11.53 -2.71
N ARG A 79 -15.05 -12.31 -2.21
CA ARG A 79 -16.45 -12.27 -2.69
C ARG A 79 -17.15 -10.95 -2.39
N ILE A 80 -16.72 -10.20 -1.38
CA ILE A 80 -17.33 -8.90 -1.01
C ILE A 80 -17.08 -7.84 -2.10
N PHE A 81 -16.01 -8.01 -2.88
CA PHE A 81 -15.56 -7.06 -3.90
C PHE A 81 -15.95 -7.49 -5.33
N LYS A 82 -16.78 -8.53 -5.49
CA LYS A 82 -17.36 -9.00 -6.76
C LYS A 82 -18.83 -8.62 -6.84
#